data_AF-A0A7J7R2I5-F1
#
_entry.id   AF-A0A7J7R2I5-F1
#
_cell.length_a   1.000
_cell.length_b   1.000
_cell.length_c   1.000
_cell.angle_alpha   90.00
_cell.angle_beta   90.00
_cell.angle_gamma   90.00
#
_symmetry.space_group_name_H-M   'P 1'
#
loop_
_entity.id
_entity.type
_entity.pdbx_description
1 polymer ?
#
loop_
_entity_poly.entity_id
_entity_poly.type
_entity_poly.pdbx_seq_one_letter_code
_entity_poly.pdbx_strand_id
1 'polypeptide(L)'
;MEDDAPVIYGLEFQARALTPQTAETDAIRFLVGTQSLKYDNQIHIIDFDDENNIINKNVLLHQVGEIWHISASPADKGVLATCYSKTFLAKHFPALCFIFGQSHRVGGSNTPQAGLS
;
A
#
# COMPACT_ATOMS: atom_id res chain seq x y z
N MET A 1 -17.55 -26.94 14.26
CA MET A 1 -17.08 -25.83 13.41
C MET A 1 -15.57 -25.91 13.52
N GLU A 2 -14.87 -26.13 12.41
CA GLU A 2 -13.41 -25.97 12.43
C GLU A 2 -13.15 -24.50 12.80
N ASP A 3 -12.38 -24.29 13.86
CA ASP A 3 -11.91 -22.97 14.23
C ASP A 3 -10.97 -22.51 13.12
N ASP A 4 -11.48 -21.71 12.19
CA ASP A 4 -10.65 -21.03 11.20
C ASP A 4 -9.60 -20.22 11.97
N ALA A 5 -8.36 -20.69 11.93
CA ALA A 5 -7.28 -20.09 12.69
C ALA A 5 -7.10 -18.64 12.25
N PRO A 6 -6.93 -17.68 13.18
CA PRO A 6 -6.79 -16.28 12.82
C PRO A 6 -5.53 -16.08 11.96
N VAL A 7 -5.70 -15.44 10.81
CA VAL A 7 -4.58 -15.09 9.93
C VAL A 7 -3.92 -13.81 10.47
N ILE A 8 -2.64 -13.92 10.85
CA ILE A 8 -1.89 -12.83 11.50
C ILE A 8 -0.82 -12.30 10.55
N TYR A 9 -0.85 -11.00 10.29
CA TYR A 9 0.20 -10.29 9.57
C TYR A 9 1.01 -9.40 10.51
N GLY A 10 2.30 -9.72 10.65
CA GLY A 10 3.25 -8.94 11.44
C GLY A 10 3.92 -7.83 10.63
N LEU A 11 4.08 -6.66 11.25
CA LEU A 11 4.82 -5.53 10.68
C LEU A 11 6.21 -5.45 11.30
N GLU A 12 7.20 -5.07 10.49
CA GLU A 12 8.57 -4.84 10.95
C GLU A 12 8.70 -3.58 11.78
N PHE A 13 7.90 -2.57 11.45
CA PHE A 13 7.87 -1.27 12.10
C PHE A 13 6.51 -0.99 12.71
N GLN A 14 6.46 -0.08 13.68
CA GLN A 14 5.22 0.32 14.32
C GLN A 14 4.26 0.93 13.28
N ALA A 15 3.03 0.41 13.21
CA ALA A 15 1.96 1.02 12.44
C ALA A 15 1.46 2.29 13.13
N ARG A 16 1.17 3.32 12.35
CA ARG A 16 0.51 4.54 12.84
C ARG A 16 -0.83 4.80 12.16
N ALA A 17 -0.93 4.54 10.86
CA ALA A 17 -2.15 4.75 10.09
C ALA A 17 -2.68 3.41 9.56
N LEU A 18 -3.98 3.18 9.68
CA LEU A 18 -4.68 2.03 9.11
C LEU A 18 -5.93 2.55 8.39
N THR A 19 -6.10 2.18 7.13
CA THR A 19 -7.21 2.67 6.31
C THR A 19 -7.71 1.56 5.39
N PRO A 20 -9.03 1.27 5.37
CA PRO A 20 -9.58 0.32 4.41
C PRO A 20 -9.52 0.92 2.99
N GLN A 21 -9.29 0.07 1.99
CA GLN A 21 -9.50 0.45 0.60
C GLN A 21 -11.00 0.43 0.30
N THR A 22 -11.52 1.52 -0.25
CA THR A 22 -12.96 1.69 -0.50
C THR A 22 -13.34 1.49 -1.97
N ALA A 23 -12.40 1.65 -2.90
CA ALA A 23 -12.62 1.40 -4.33
C ALA A 23 -12.67 -0.09 -4.72
N GLU A 24 -12.31 -1.00 -3.81
CA GLU A 24 -12.40 -2.44 -4.05
C GLU A 24 -13.52 -2.99 -3.15
N THR A 25 -14.65 -3.35 -3.76
CA THR A 25 -15.82 -3.91 -3.04
C THR A 25 -15.78 -5.43 -2.97
N ASP A 26 -15.02 -6.05 -3.87
CA ASP A 26 -15.04 -7.50 -4.10
C ASP A 26 -13.83 -8.19 -3.43
N ALA A 27 -12.91 -7.43 -2.84
CA ALA A 27 -11.78 -7.97 -2.10
C ALA A 27 -11.45 -7.10 -0.87
N ILE A 28 -11.03 -7.75 0.21
CA ILE A 28 -10.71 -7.09 1.47
C ILE A 28 -9.28 -6.55 1.39
N ARG A 29 -9.13 -5.25 1.15
CA ARG A 29 -7.82 -4.58 1.09
C ARG A 29 -7.66 -3.52 2.19
N PHE A 30 -6.54 -3.57 2.90
CA PHE A 30 -6.15 -2.60 3.92
C PHE A 30 -4.84 -1.90 3.57
N LEU A 31 -4.73 -0.63 3.93
CA LEU A 31 -3.53 0.19 3.80
C LEU A 31 -2.99 0.46 5.20
N VAL A 32 -1.72 0.14 5.44
CA VAL A 32 -1.05 0.37 6.72
C VAL A 32 0.18 1.22 6.52
N GLY A 33 0.24 2.36 7.20
CA GLY A 33 1.40 3.24 7.21
C GLY A 33 2.27 2.98 8.42
N THR A 34 3.56 2.76 8.20
CA THR A 34 4.53 2.64 9.29
C THR A 34 5.04 4.00 9.75
N GLN A 35 5.51 4.03 11.00
CA GLN A 35 6.17 5.17 11.62
C GLN A 35 7.53 4.74 12.17
N SER A 36 8.58 5.28 11.57
CA SER A 36 9.97 5.12 11.94
C SER A 36 10.70 6.45 11.77
N LEU A 37 11.49 6.80 12.78
CA LEU A 37 12.37 7.96 12.78
C LEU A 37 13.81 7.60 12.34
N LYS A 38 14.13 6.30 12.28
CA LYS A 38 15.47 5.78 11.99
C LYS A 38 15.60 5.23 10.58
N TYR A 39 14.50 4.74 10.01
CA TYR A 39 14.45 4.06 8.72
C TYR A 39 13.38 4.70 7.84
N ASP A 40 13.49 4.49 6.53
CA ASP A 40 12.45 4.91 5.58
C ASP A 40 11.11 4.27 5.94
N ASN A 41 10.05 5.08 5.90
CA ASN A 41 8.71 4.61 6.19
C ASN A 41 8.15 3.85 4.99
N GLN A 42 7.13 3.05 5.24
CA GLN A 42 6.58 2.12 4.26
C GLN A 42 5.06 2.07 4.38
N ILE A 43 4.38 1.91 3.25
CA ILE A 43 2.94 1.68 3.18
C ILE A 43 2.75 0.22 2.77
N HIS A 44 2.16 -0.57 3.67
CA HIS A 44 1.79 -1.96 3.41
C HIS A 44 0.36 -1.99 2.90
N ILE A 45 0.19 -2.42 1.65
CA ILE A 45 -1.09 -2.76 1.04
C ILE A 45 -1.29 -4.25 1.29
N ILE A 46 -2.30 -4.58 2.07
CA ILE A 46 -2.62 -5.93 2.50
C ILE A 46 -3.89 -6.35 1.80
N ASP A 47 -3.80 -7.41 1.02
CA ASP A 47 -4.93 -8.06 0.33
C ASP A 47 -5.24 -9.35 1.07
N PHE A 48 -6.39 -9.37 1.73
CA PHE A 48 -6.88 -10.55 2.43
C PHE A 48 -7.90 -11.27 1.55
N ASP A 49 -7.59 -12.53 1.26
CA ASP A 49 -8.47 -13.49 0.60
C ASP A 49 -9.14 -14.33 1.70
N ASP A 50 -10.42 -14.08 1.94
CA ASP A 50 -11.22 -14.74 2.97
C ASP A 50 -11.61 -16.17 2.59
N GLU A 51 -11.64 -16.50 1.30
CA GLU A 51 -11.93 -17.86 0.81
C GLU A 51 -10.73 -18.78 1.07
N ASN A 52 -9.52 -18.32 0.75
CA ASN A 52 -8.29 -19.11 0.88
C ASN A 52 -7.57 -18.88 2.21
N ASN A 53 -7.99 -17.91 3.02
CA ASN A 53 -7.28 -17.45 4.23
C ASN A 53 -5.83 -17.03 3.93
N ILE A 54 -5.59 -16.43 2.77
CA ILE A 54 -4.26 -15.99 2.32
C ILE A 54 -4.15 -14.48 2.42
N ILE A 55 -3.03 -14.00 2.99
CA ILE A 55 -2.68 -12.59 2.96
C ILE A 55 -1.60 -12.35 1.90
N ASN A 56 -1.95 -11.55 0.89
CA ASN A 56 -1.01 -10.98 -0.05
C ASN A 56 -0.59 -9.59 0.42
N LYS A 57 0.68 -9.23 0.19
CA LYS A 57 1.22 -7.92 0.61
C LYS A 57 1.95 -7.23 -0.53
N ASN A 58 1.75 -5.93 -0.64
CA ASN A 58 2.54 -5.05 -1.49
C ASN A 58 3.06 -3.90 -0.62
N VAL A 59 4.34 -3.55 -0.77
CA VAL A 59 5.00 -2.57 0.08
C VAL A 59 5.49 -1.41 -0.78
N LEU A 60 5.03 -0.21 -0.44
CA LEU A 60 5.45 1.04 -1.08
C LEU A 60 6.41 1.79 -0.17
N LEU A 61 7.55 2.21 -0.70
CA LEU A 61 8.52 2.99 0.05
C LEU A 61 8.06 4.45 0.16
N HIS A 62 8.15 5.01 1.36
CA HIS A 62 7.73 6.37 1.70
C HIS A 62 8.89 7.12 2.39
N GLN A 63 9.82 7.62 1.56
CA GLN A 63 11.07 8.28 1.99
C GLN A 63 10.89 9.74 2.46
N VAL A 64 9.66 10.26 2.41
CA VAL A 64 9.41 11.70 2.65
C VAL A 64 9.18 12.05 4.12
N GLY A 65 8.93 11.07 4.99
CA GLY A 65 8.76 11.25 6.43
C GLY A 65 7.82 10.23 7.07
N GLU A 66 7.42 10.48 8.31
CA GLU A 66 6.49 9.64 9.07
C GLU A 66 5.07 9.75 8.50
N ILE A 67 4.39 8.62 8.30
CA ILE A 67 3.04 8.60 7.74
C ILE A 67 2.03 8.86 8.86
N TRP A 68 1.39 10.02 8.82
CA TRP A 68 0.42 10.43 9.84
C TRP A 68 -1.00 9.98 9.50
N HIS A 69 -1.34 9.99 8.22
CA HIS A 69 -2.66 9.62 7.75
C HIS A 69 -2.58 9.06 6.33
N ILE A 70 -3.44 8.09 6.02
CA ILE A 70 -3.61 7.54 4.68
C ILE A 70 -5.08 7.75 4.31
N SER A 71 -5.32 8.17 3.07
CA SER A 71 -6.66 8.23 2.51
C SER A 71 -6.66 7.47 1.19
N ALA A 72 -7.51 6.45 1.11
CA ALA A 72 -7.70 5.69 -0.10
C ALA A 72 -8.74 6.40 -0.99
N SER A 73 -8.53 6.40 -2.31
CA SER A 73 -9.55 6.91 -3.23
C SER A 73 -10.73 5.94 -3.29
N PRO A 74 -11.98 6.41 -3.19
CA PRO A 74 -13.15 5.55 -3.37
C PRO A 74 -13.45 5.24 -4.84
N ALA A 75 -12.82 5.96 -5.78
CA ALA A 75 -13.06 5.80 -7.21
C ALA A 75 -12.01 4.96 -7.93
N ASP A 76 -10.80 4.86 -7.36
CA ASP A 76 -9.69 4.12 -7.97
C ASP A 76 -8.82 3.47 -6.90
N LYS A 77 -8.75 2.14 -6.93
CA LYS A 77 -7.93 1.34 -6.01
C LYS A 77 -6.43 1.59 -6.14
N GLY A 78 -6.01 2.06 -7.31
CA GLY A 78 -4.62 2.38 -7.59
C GLY A 78 -4.19 3.70 -6.98
N VAL A 79 -5.12 4.52 -6.44
CA VAL A 79 -4.91 5.87 -5.93
C VAL A 79 -5.06 5.95 -4.42
N LEU A 80 -4.02 6.47 -3.77
CA LEU A 80 -4.03 6.81 -2.34
C LEU A 80 -3.28 8.11 -2.09
N ALA A 81 -3.64 8.80 -1.01
CA ALA A 81 -2.96 10.00 -0.53
C ALA A 81 -2.40 9.75 0.87
N THR A 82 -1.19 10.25 1.13
CA THR A 82 -0.59 10.20 2.47
C THR A 82 -0.30 11.61 2.99
N CYS A 83 -0.63 11.82 4.26
CA CYS A 83 -0.16 12.97 5.01
C CYS A 83 1.08 12.54 5.79
N TYR A 84 2.16 13.33 5.68
CA TYR A 84 3.39 13.03 6.38
C TYR A 84 3.96 14.24 7.11
N SER A 85 4.75 13.96 8.14
CA SER A 85 5.54 14.97 8.82
C SER A 85 7.02 14.70 8.61
N LYS A 86 7.76 15.74 8.24
CA LYS A 86 9.21 15.70 8.12
C LYS A 86 9.83 16.62 9.16
N THR A 87 10.63 16.06 10.03
CA THR A 87 11.16 16.76 11.21
C THR A 87 12.24 17.81 10.90
N PHE A 88 12.74 17.90 9.66
CA PHE A 88 13.98 18.64 9.37
C PHE A 88 13.87 19.98 8.63
N LEU A 89 12.68 20.51 8.28
CA LEU A 89 12.64 21.87 7.70
C LEU A 89 11.62 22.79 8.37
N ALA A 90 12.16 23.93 8.80
CA ALA A 90 11.48 25.04 9.45
C ALA A 90 10.18 25.45 8.74
N LYS A 91 9.17 25.83 9.55
CA LYS A 91 7.90 26.48 9.17
C LYS A 91 6.82 25.53 8.60
N HIS A 92 6.17 24.82 9.53
CA HIS A 92 4.71 24.73 9.67
C HIS A 92 3.86 24.68 8.40
N PHE A 93 3.89 23.58 7.64
CA PHE A 93 2.75 23.13 6.83
C PHE A 93 2.80 21.60 6.69
N PRO A 94 1.71 20.85 6.94
CA PRO A 94 1.66 19.43 6.59
C PRO A 94 1.81 19.31 5.08
N ALA A 95 2.90 18.67 4.63
CA ALA A 95 3.09 18.39 3.23
C ALA A 95 2.16 17.23 2.82
N LEU A 96 1.19 17.54 1.95
CA LEU A 96 0.33 16.55 1.32
C LEU A 96 1.17 15.82 0.26
N CYS A 97 1.50 14.53 0.45
CA CYS A 97 2.24 13.78 -0.56
C CYS A 97 1.31 13.10 -1.56
N PHE A 98 1.84 13.02 -2.78
CA PHE A 98 1.20 12.64 -4.04
C PHE A 98 0.45 11.31 -4.08
N ILE A 99 -0.56 11.35 -4.96
CA ILE A 99 -1.27 10.21 -5.55
C ILE A 99 -0.25 9.25 -6.19
N PHE A 100 0.02 8.12 -5.55
CA PHE A 100 0.52 6.97 -6.30
C PHE A 100 -0.66 6.48 -7.13
N GLY A 101 -0.57 6.53 -8.46
CA GLY A 101 -1.38 5.74 -9.37
C GLY A 101 -0.52 4.56 -9.80
N GLN A 102 -0.76 3.37 -9.24
CA GLN A 102 -0.06 2.16 -9.67
C GLN A 102 -0.53 1.77 -11.08
N SER A 103 0.03 2.42 -12.12
CA SER A 103 -0.05 1.92 -13.48
C SER A 103 0.91 0.73 -13.60
N HIS A 104 0.46 -0.45 -13.20
CA HIS A 104 1.07 -1.70 -13.63
C HIS A 104 0.82 -1.85 -15.14
N ARG A 105 1.67 -1.22 -15.97
CA ARG A 105 1.85 -1.67 -17.35
C ARG A 105 2.55 -3.02 -17.27
N VAL A 106 1.77 -4.09 -17.30
CA VAL A 106 2.27 -5.41 -17.70
C VAL A 106 2.75 -5.25 -19.15
N GLY A 107 4.06 -5.04 -19.31
CA GLY A 107 4.72 -5.15 -20.61
C GLY A 107 4.72 -6.61 -21.03
N GLY A 108 3.64 -7.07 -21.66
CA GLY A 108 3.63 -8.32 -22.38
C GLY A 108 4.55 -8.21 -23.59
N SER A 109 5.79 -8.70 -23.48
CA SER A 109 6.62 -8.98 -24.65
C SER A 109 6.15 -10.28 -25.28
N ASN A 110 5.04 -10.23 -26.02
CA ASN A 110 4.77 -11.20 -27.08
C ASN A 110 5.70 -10.87 -28.24
N THR A 111 6.86 -11.52 -28.30
CA THR A 111 7.63 -11.61 -29.54
C THR A 111 6.92 -12.60 -30.47
N PRO A 112 6.45 -12.18 -31.66
CA PRO A 112 5.93 -13.10 -32.65
C PRO A 112 7.09 -13.89 -33.28
N GLN A 113 6.89 -15.20 -33.33
CA GLN A 113 7.70 -16.17 -34.06
C GLN A 113 7.70 -15.80 -35.55
N ALA A 114 8.80 -15.26 -36.06
CA ALA A 114 9.04 -15.11 -37.49
C ALA A 114 9.93 -16.28 -37.94
N GLY A 115 9.29 -17.29 -38.53
CA GLY A 115 9.98 -18.23 -39.40
C GLY A 115 10.38 -17.51 -40.69
N LEU A 116 11.62 -17.71 -41.11
CA LEU A 116 12.06 -17.51 -42.49
C LEU A 116 13.03 -18.65 -42.83
N SER A 117 12.60 -19.45 -43.81
CA SER A 117 13.31 -20.35 -44.73
C SER A 117 14.40 -21.27 -44.19
#